data_AF-A0A7W1D4J5-F1
#
_entry.id   AF-A0A7W1D4J5-F1
#
_cell.length_a   1.000
_cell.length_b   1.000
_cell.length_c   1.000
_cell.angle_alpha   90.00
_cell.angle_beta   90.00
_cell.angle_gamma   90.00
#
_symmetry.space_group_name_H-M   'P 1'
#
loop_
_entity.id
_entity.type
_entity.pdbx_description
1 polymer ?
#
loop_
_entity_poly.entity_id
_entity_poly.type
_entity_poly.pdbx_seq_one_letter_code
_entity_poly.pdbx_strand_id
1 'polypeptide(L)'
;MTTVVGGVTELYQGDLDLGRHAVERLGSEDLGRDVLIEELHYGAVAVAQYLQDVRPDTLVLVGAVERGRAPASVCRRRIRDLELTPVEIQSSVGDAVTGYVTIDLAIEVASGFGALPSRTIAVEVEPVTTAPCATLTPEATAALEEALTLVRAEVRRAPLLRLADDLRALLDPRRLEASAALDALEGLLLELRALDVDGRWGATFALRDRLRRLIAEGATGQGMDHLDWGLWWALIEELDRLQSLEGSPDG
;
A
#
# COMPACT_ATOMS: atom_id res chain seq x y z
N MET A 1 -9.67 -9.75 -4.13
CA MET A 1 -8.61 -9.09 -3.35
C MET A 1 -9.10 -7.70 -3.08
N THR A 2 -9.42 -7.36 -1.83
CA THR A 2 -10.07 -6.10 -1.49
C THR A 2 -9.02 -5.08 -1.05
N THR A 3 -9.02 -3.90 -1.67
CA THR A 3 -8.19 -2.76 -1.26
C THR A 3 -9.10 -1.66 -0.74
N VAL A 4 -8.83 -1.16 0.47
CA VAL A 4 -9.47 0.07 0.97
C VAL A 4 -8.49 1.23 0.78
N VAL A 5 -8.97 2.31 0.19
CA VAL A 5 -8.30 3.60 0.20
C VAL A 5 -9.08 4.54 1.13
N GLY A 6 -8.43 4.94 2.22
CA GLY A 6 -9.03 5.72 3.28
C GLY A 6 -8.50 7.16 3.34
N GLY A 7 -9.38 8.14 3.14
CA GLY A 7 -9.05 9.54 3.39
C GLY A 7 -9.15 9.86 4.87
N VAL A 8 -8.05 10.27 5.51
CA VAL A 8 -8.03 10.71 6.91
C VAL A 8 -7.88 12.22 6.94
N THR A 9 -8.73 12.88 7.73
CA THR A 9 -8.88 14.32 7.66
C THR A 9 -9.29 14.95 8.99
N GLU A 10 -8.83 16.19 9.21
CA GLU A 10 -9.40 17.12 10.18
C GLU A 10 -10.21 18.18 9.42
N LEU A 11 -11.53 18.03 9.45
CA LEU A 11 -12.45 18.87 8.67
C LEU A 11 -12.30 20.35 9.00
N TYR A 12 -12.30 21.19 7.96
CA TYR A 12 -12.21 22.66 8.06
C TYR A 12 -10.93 23.20 8.70
N GLN A 13 -9.86 22.40 8.76
CA GLN A 13 -8.54 22.81 9.25
C GLN A 13 -7.51 23.03 8.14
N GLY A 14 -7.94 23.69 7.05
CA GLY A 14 -7.06 24.03 5.94
C GLY A 14 -6.48 22.79 5.26
N ASP A 15 -5.17 22.66 5.23
CA ASP A 15 -4.53 21.55 4.51
C ASP A 15 -4.76 20.18 5.19
N LEU A 16 -5.17 20.16 6.46
CA LEU A 16 -5.58 18.92 7.15
C LEU A 16 -6.90 18.33 6.60
N ASP A 17 -7.62 19.07 5.74
CA ASP A 17 -8.79 18.59 5.02
C ASP A 17 -8.44 17.74 3.77
N LEU A 18 -7.14 17.52 3.50
CA LEU A 18 -6.66 16.89 2.26
C LEU A 18 -7.21 15.48 2.04
N GLY A 19 -7.42 14.69 3.10
CA GLY A 19 -7.97 13.33 2.99
C GLY A 19 -9.37 13.29 2.37
N ARG A 20 -10.25 14.24 2.71
CA ARG A 20 -11.60 14.34 2.12
C ARG A 20 -11.51 14.64 0.63
N HIS A 21 -10.67 15.62 0.26
CA HIS A 21 -10.44 15.96 -1.15
C HIS A 21 -9.86 14.78 -1.95
N ALA A 22 -9.00 13.97 -1.34
CA ALA A 22 -8.48 12.76 -1.98
C ALA A 22 -9.59 11.74 -2.25
N VAL A 23 -10.47 11.49 -1.28
CA VAL A 23 -11.61 10.57 -1.41
C VAL A 23 -12.60 11.07 -2.48
N GLU A 24 -12.95 12.36 -2.48
CA GLU A 24 -13.83 12.94 -3.49
C GLU A 24 -13.27 12.74 -4.91
N ARG A 25 -11.96 12.92 -5.08
CA ARG A 25 -11.30 12.74 -6.39
C ARG A 25 -11.30 11.28 -6.81
N LEU A 26 -10.81 10.38 -5.95
CA LEU A 26 -10.69 8.95 -6.24
C LEU A 26 -12.04 8.26 -6.40
N GLY A 27 -13.06 8.69 -5.65
CA GLY A 27 -14.42 8.17 -5.75
C GLY A 27 -15.10 8.46 -7.10
N SER A 28 -14.56 9.41 -7.88
CA SER A 28 -15.02 9.68 -9.25
C SER A 28 -14.30 8.87 -10.33
N GLU A 29 -13.31 8.06 -9.95
CA GLU A 29 -12.47 7.26 -10.85
C GLU A 29 -12.88 5.78 -10.84
N ASP A 30 -12.67 5.08 -11.97
CA ASP A 30 -12.75 3.61 -12.01
C ASP A 30 -11.38 3.02 -11.64
N LEU A 31 -11.20 2.70 -10.37
CA LEU A 31 -9.99 2.06 -9.84
C LEU A 31 -10.10 0.53 -9.81
N GLY A 32 -11.21 -0.03 -10.31
CA GLY A 32 -11.53 -1.44 -10.29
C GLY A 32 -12.53 -1.82 -9.19
N ARG A 33 -13.31 -2.87 -9.47
CA ARG A 33 -14.44 -3.32 -8.65
C ARG A 33 -14.12 -3.75 -7.22
N ASP A 34 -12.86 -4.08 -6.94
CA ASP A 34 -12.40 -4.59 -5.66
C ASP A 34 -11.69 -3.50 -4.82
N VAL A 35 -11.80 -2.24 -5.24
CA VAL A 35 -11.26 -1.07 -4.55
C VAL A 35 -12.41 -0.30 -3.90
N LEU A 36 -12.32 -0.11 -2.59
CA LEU A 36 -13.27 0.66 -1.79
C LEU A 36 -12.64 2.00 -1.42
N ILE A 37 -13.32 3.11 -1.71
CA ILE A 37 -12.87 4.45 -1.36
C ILE A 37 -13.73 4.94 -0.20
N GLU A 38 -13.11 5.31 0.91
CA GLU A 38 -13.81 5.63 2.15
C GLU A 38 -13.24 6.86 2.84
N GLU A 39 -14.12 7.66 3.44
CA GLU A 39 -13.72 8.74 4.35
C GLU A 39 -13.58 8.19 5.76
N LEU A 40 -12.37 8.18 6.33
CA LEU A 40 -12.07 7.57 7.63
C LEU A 40 -11.90 8.62 8.74
N HIS A 41 -12.78 9.62 8.78
CA HIS A 41 -12.73 10.72 9.76
C HIS A 41 -13.67 10.55 10.96
N TYR A 42 -14.51 9.51 10.98
CA TYR A 42 -15.63 9.32 11.92
C TYR A 42 -15.25 8.65 13.26
N GLY A 43 -13.97 8.76 13.68
CA GLY A 43 -13.44 8.21 14.93
C GLY A 43 -12.61 6.92 14.74
N ALA A 44 -11.42 6.84 15.35
CA ALA A 44 -10.47 5.75 15.11
C ALA A 44 -11.00 4.35 15.52
N VAL A 45 -11.84 4.27 16.56
CA VAL A 45 -12.48 2.99 16.96
C VAL A 45 -13.47 2.51 15.91
N ALA A 46 -14.28 3.42 15.35
CA ALA A 46 -15.23 3.09 14.31
C ALA A 46 -14.50 2.69 13.01
N VAL A 47 -13.38 3.35 12.70
CA VAL A 47 -12.49 2.94 11.60
C VAL A 47 -11.97 1.52 11.82
N ALA A 48 -11.51 1.18 13.02
CA ALA A 48 -11.06 -0.18 13.33
C ALA A 48 -12.18 -1.22 13.15
N GLN A 49 -13.40 -0.92 13.61
CA GLN A 49 -14.57 -1.79 13.42
C GLN A 49 -14.91 -1.98 11.94
N TYR A 50 -14.92 -0.90 11.16
CA TYR A 50 -15.12 -0.96 9.71
C TYR A 50 -14.09 -1.89 9.04
N LEU A 51 -12.81 -1.78 9.41
CA LEU A 51 -11.76 -2.65 8.88
C LEU A 51 -11.93 -4.12 9.31
N GLN A 52 -12.47 -4.40 10.49
CA GLN A 52 -12.79 -5.77 10.94
C GLN A 52 -13.95 -6.40 10.15
N ASP A 53 -14.90 -5.58 9.72
CA ASP A 53 -16.05 -6.02 8.93
C ASP A 53 -15.65 -6.28 7.47
N VAL A 54 -14.89 -5.36 6.86
CA VAL A 54 -14.46 -5.47 5.46
C VAL A 54 -13.30 -6.46 5.28
N ARG A 55 -12.39 -6.53 6.26
CA ARG A 55 -11.15 -7.34 6.22
C ARG A 55 -10.36 -7.18 4.93
N PRO A 56 -9.96 -5.95 4.57
CA PRO A 56 -9.25 -5.72 3.31
C PRO A 56 -7.88 -6.40 3.32
N ASP A 57 -7.43 -6.87 2.16
CA ASP A 57 -6.07 -7.38 1.97
C ASP A 57 -5.03 -6.24 2.01
N THR A 58 -5.45 -5.03 1.65
CA THR A 58 -4.59 -3.84 1.59
C THR A 58 -5.34 -2.61 2.09
N LEU A 59 -4.67 -1.79 2.89
CA LEU A 59 -5.12 -0.47 3.31
C LEU A 59 -4.15 0.60 2.81
N VAL A 60 -4.66 1.61 2.09
CA VAL A 60 -3.92 2.81 1.68
C VAL A 60 -4.58 4.01 2.34
N LEU A 61 -3.90 4.62 3.32
CA LEU A 61 -4.35 5.85 3.97
C LEU A 61 -3.78 7.05 3.23
N VAL A 62 -4.59 8.10 3.05
CA VAL A 62 -4.16 9.37 2.44
C VAL A 62 -4.66 10.54 3.27
N GLY A 63 -3.80 11.52 3.52
CA GLY A 63 -4.14 12.71 4.30
C GLY A 63 -2.93 13.59 4.57
N ALA A 64 -3.16 14.73 5.20
CA ALA A 64 -2.08 15.62 5.62
C ALA A 64 -1.69 15.35 7.08
N VAL A 65 -0.40 15.39 7.38
CA VAL A 65 0.15 15.17 8.72
C VAL A 65 1.39 16.04 8.91
N GLU A 66 1.43 16.78 10.01
CA GLU A 66 2.61 17.56 10.40
C GLU A 66 3.72 16.61 10.91
N ARG A 67 4.83 16.57 10.18
CA ARG A 67 6.04 15.81 10.53
C ARG A 67 7.28 16.70 10.61
N GLY A 68 7.15 18.01 10.34
CA GLY A 68 8.27 18.94 10.28
C GLY A 68 9.10 18.80 8.99
N ARG A 69 8.52 18.24 7.92
CA ARG A 69 9.16 18.19 6.59
C ARG A 69 8.99 19.53 5.86
N ALA A 70 9.49 19.61 4.64
CA ALA A 70 9.21 20.76 3.79
C ALA A 70 7.69 20.87 3.53
N PRO A 71 7.08 22.05 3.65
CA PRO A 71 5.66 22.25 3.35
C PRO A 71 5.28 21.70 1.97
N ALA A 72 4.10 21.08 1.88
CA ALA A 72 3.58 20.42 0.68
C ALA A 72 4.43 19.24 0.16
N SER A 73 5.41 18.74 0.91
CA SER A 73 6.11 17.51 0.54
C SER A 73 5.23 16.29 0.71
N VAL A 74 5.33 15.33 -0.22
CA VAL A 74 4.59 14.07 -0.21
C VAL A 74 5.50 12.93 0.20
N CYS A 75 5.00 12.05 1.06
CA CYS A 75 5.76 10.89 1.54
C CYS A 75 4.90 9.64 1.54
N ARG A 76 5.43 8.57 0.96
CA ARG A 76 4.90 7.21 1.09
C ARG A 76 5.59 6.52 2.26
N ARG A 77 4.81 5.96 3.19
CA ARG A 77 5.29 5.22 4.35
C ARG A 77 4.60 3.86 4.44
N ARG A 78 5.37 2.79 4.34
CA ARG A 78 4.88 1.42 4.57
C ARG A 78 4.83 1.16 6.08
N ILE A 79 3.65 0.80 6.60
CA ILE A 79 3.42 0.60 8.04
C ILE A 79 3.77 -0.84 8.41
N ARG A 80 4.78 -1.02 9.27
CA ARG A 80 5.24 -2.34 9.74
C ARG A 80 5.66 -2.25 11.20
N ASP A 81 5.75 -3.42 11.84
CA ASP A 81 6.40 -3.58 13.14
C ASP A 81 5.89 -2.59 14.20
N LEU A 82 4.57 -2.39 14.23
CA LEU A 82 3.90 -1.58 15.25
C LEU A 82 3.93 -2.32 16.58
N GLU A 83 5.01 -2.14 17.34
CA GLU A 83 5.12 -2.62 18.71
C GLU A 83 4.50 -1.60 19.67
N LEU A 84 3.17 -1.61 19.78
CA LEU A 84 2.45 -0.80 20.75
C LEU A 84 2.24 -1.58 22.05
N THR A 85 2.60 -0.97 23.17
CA THR A 85 2.26 -1.48 24.48
C THR A 85 0.75 -1.35 24.74
N PRO A 86 0.17 -2.17 25.62
CA PRO A 86 -1.25 -2.03 26.00
C PRO A 86 -1.60 -0.64 26.55
N VAL A 87 -0.64 0.04 27.19
CA VAL A 87 -0.80 1.39 27.73
C VAL A 87 -0.90 2.42 26.59
N GLU A 88 -0.05 2.30 25.56
CA GLU A 88 -0.11 3.17 24.38
C GLU A 88 -1.43 2.97 23.64
N ILE A 89 -1.85 1.72 23.41
CA ILE A 89 -3.16 1.42 22.79
C ILE A 89 -4.30 2.05 23.60
N GLN A 90 -4.28 1.90 24.93
CA GLN A 90 -5.32 2.49 25.78
C GLN A 90 -5.32 4.03 25.72
N SER A 91 -4.14 4.65 25.63
CA SER A 91 -4.00 6.09 25.43
C SER A 91 -4.60 6.52 24.09
N SER A 92 -4.23 5.86 22.99
CA SER A 92 -4.74 6.14 21.65
C SER A 92 -6.26 5.95 21.57
N VAL A 93 -6.82 4.91 22.22
CA VAL A 93 -8.29 4.77 22.32
C VAL A 93 -8.91 5.91 23.12
N GLY A 94 -8.25 6.39 24.18
CA GLY A 94 -8.68 7.57 24.94
C GLY A 94 -8.70 8.85 24.09
N ASP A 95 -7.65 9.08 23.31
CA ASP A 95 -7.54 10.24 22.42
C ASP A 95 -8.60 10.20 21.31
N ALA A 96 -8.92 9.01 20.79
CA ALA A 96 -9.97 8.83 19.79
C ALA A 96 -11.37 9.25 20.27
N VAL A 97 -11.61 9.28 21.58
CA VAL A 97 -12.89 9.75 22.16
C VAL A 97 -13.03 11.28 22.07
N THR A 98 -11.92 12.02 21.86
CA THR A 98 -11.93 13.49 21.76
C THR A 98 -12.41 14.03 20.41
N GLY A 99 -12.63 13.15 19.42
CA GLY A 99 -13.32 13.47 18.17
C GLY A 99 -12.44 13.80 16.97
N TYR A 100 -11.11 13.86 17.13
CA TYR A 100 -10.17 14.00 16.02
C TYR A 100 -9.60 12.64 15.60
N VAL A 101 -9.39 12.46 14.29
CA VAL A 101 -8.74 11.27 13.73
C VAL A 101 -7.55 11.68 12.89
N THR A 102 -6.36 11.35 13.38
CA THR A 102 -5.14 11.45 12.60
C THR A 102 -4.81 10.10 11.96
N ILE A 103 -3.92 10.11 10.95
CA ILE A 103 -3.47 8.87 10.31
C ILE A 103 -2.86 7.91 11.34
N ASP A 104 -2.03 8.41 12.26
CA ASP A 104 -1.39 7.56 13.26
C ASP A 104 -2.40 7.01 14.25
N LEU A 105 -3.36 7.83 14.70
CA LEU A 105 -4.39 7.38 15.62
C LEU A 105 -5.25 6.25 15.02
N ALA A 106 -5.61 6.37 13.74
CA ALA A 106 -6.32 5.32 13.01
C ALA A 106 -5.49 4.03 12.92
N ILE A 107 -4.19 4.14 12.63
CA ILE A 107 -3.26 3.00 12.54
C ILE A 107 -3.10 2.31 13.89
N GLU A 108 -2.84 3.07 14.95
CA GLU A 108 -2.57 2.55 16.29
C GLU A 108 -3.79 1.83 16.86
N VAL A 109 -4.97 2.44 16.76
CA VAL A 109 -6.22 1.82 17.23
C VAL A 109 -6.56 0.60 16.38
N ALA A 110 -6.48 0.67 15.04
CA ALA A 110 -6.73 -0.51 14.20
C ALA A 110 -5.75 -1.65 14.48
N SER A 111 -4.47 -1.34 14.74
CA SER A 111 -3.46 -2.33 15.12
C SER A 111 -3.81 -2.98 16.47
N GLY A 112 -4.14 -2.19 17.49
CA GLY A 112 -4.51 -2.69 18.80
C GLY A 112 -5.75 -3.59 18.81
N PHE A 113 -6.66 -3.39 17.85
CA PHE A 113 -7.85 -4.22 17.64
C PHE A 113 -7.60 -5.43 16.70
N GLY A 114 -6.37 -5.60 16.21
CA GLY A 114 -6.05 -6.65 15.22
C GLY A 114 -6.78 -6.48 13.89
N ALA A 115 -7.22 -5.26 13.58
CA ALA A 115 -7.99 -4.91 12.39
C ALA A 115 -7.12 -4.45 11.22
N LEU A 116 -5.86 -4.07 11.49
CA LEU A 116 -4.96 -3.50 10.50
C LEU A 116 -4.46 -4.59 9.52
N PRO A 117 -4.67 -4.45 8.20
CA PRO A 117 -4.14 -5.38 7.23
C PRO A 117 -2.62 -5.44 7.27
N SER A 118 -2.06 -6.63 7.00
CA SER A 118 -0.61 -6.83 6.92
C SER A 118 0.05 -5.85 5.95
N ARG A 119 -0.65 -5.52 4.86
CA ARG A 119 -0.27 -4.51 3.88
C ARG A 119 -1.00 -3.19 4.11
N THR A 120 -0.40 -2.34 4.93
CA THR A 120 -0.86 -0.96 5.18
C THR A 120 0.18 0.05 4.72
N ILE A 121 -0.26 1.06 3.98
CA ILE A 121 0.55 2.18 3.45
C ILE A 121 -0.12 3.49 3.84
N ALA A 122 0.67 4.47 4.28
CA ALA A 122 0.24 5.87 4.42
C ALA A 122 0.90 6.72 3.32
N VAL A 123 0.09 7.51 2.62
CA VAL A 123 0.52 8.57 1.70
C VAL A 123 0.21 9.89 2.37
N GLU A 124 1.26 10.52 2.89
CA GLU A 124 1.16 11.70 3.76
C GLU A 124 1.61 12.94 3.01
N VAL A 125 0.88 14.04 3.20
CA VAL A 125 1.28 15.37 2.73
C VAL A 125 1.64 16.24 3.93
N GLU A 126 2.77 16.93 3.88
CA GLU A 126 3.10 17.94 4.87
C GLU A 126 2.21 19.19 4.65
N PRO A 127 1.41 19.63 5.64
CA PRO A 127 0.58 20.81 5.48
C PRO A 127 1.42 22.09 5.35
N VAL A 128 0.95 23.06 4.57
CA VAL A 128 1.49 24.43 4.58
C VAL A 128 0.88 25.24 5.71
N THR A 129 -0.39 25.00 5.99
CA THR A 129 -1.13 25.61 7.10
C THR A 129 -2.11 24.63 7.74
N THR A 130 -2.21 24.70 9.06
CA THR A 130 -3.19 23.98 9.88
C THR A 130 -4.25 24.94 10.45
N ALA A 131 -4.21 26.22 10.07
CA ALA A 131 -5.17 27.19 10.54
C ALA A 131 -6.59 26.87 10.00
N PRO A 132 -7.65 27.16 10.78
CA PRO A 132 -9.03 26.96 10.33
C PRO A 132 -9.31 27.63 8.99
N CYS A 133 -9.66 26.82 8.00
CA CYS A 133 -9.91 27.23 6.63
C CYS A 133 -10.72 26.15 5.91
N ALA A 134 -11.63 26.56 5.04
CA ALA A 134 -12.48 25.64 4.27
C ALA A 134 -11.82 25.10 3.00
N THR A 135 -10.64 25.60 2.64
CA THR A 135 -9.97 25.29 1.37
C THR A 135 -8.51 24.94 1.59
N LEU A 136 -8.01 24.01 0.79
CA LEU A 136 -6.58 23.71 0.68
C LEU A 136 -5.83 24.92 0.12
N THR A 137 -4.56 25.05 0.51
CA THR A 137 -3.62 25.95 -0.15
C THR A 137 -3.34 25.49 -1.59
N PRO A 138 -2.90 26.39 -2.49
CA PRO A 138 -2.47 26.01 -3.84
C PRO A 138 -1.36 24.95 -3.84
N GLU A 139 -0.41 25.07 -2.92
CA GLU A 139 0.70 24.14 -2.73
C GLU A 139 0.21 22.77 -2.26
N ALA A 140 -0.69 22.70 -1.27
CA ALA A 140 -1.30 21.44 -0.85
C ALA A 140 -2.17 20.81 -1.95
N THR A 141 -2.82 21.63 -2.79
CA THR A 141 -3.57 21.14 -3.95
C THR A 141 -2.65 20.48 -4.98
N ALA A 142 -1.47 21.06 -5.23
CA ALA A 142 -0.48 20.44 -6.10
C ALA A 142 0.08 19.14 -5.50
N ALA A 143 0.36 19.14 -4.20
CA ALA A 143 0.82 17.95 -3.47
C ALA A 143 -0.23 16.84 -3.43
N LEU A 144 -1.52 17.18 -3.39
CA LEU A 144 -2.61 16.22 -3.50
C LEU A 144 -2.52 15.42 -4.81
N GLU A 145 -2.24 16.06 -5.95
CA GLU A 145 -2.14 15.34 -7.24
C GLU A 145 -0.94 14.34 -7.26
N GLU A 146 0.16 14.69 -6.60
CA GLU A 146 1.29 13.77 -6.39
C GLU A 146 0.89 12.62 -5.45
N ALA A 147 0.23 12.91 -4.33
CA ALA A 147 -0.29 11.90 -3.41
C ALA A 147 -1.25 10.93 -4.11
N LEU A 148 -2.17 11.44 -4.93
CA LEU A 148 -3.09 10.61 -5.73
C LEU A 148 -2.35 9.73 -6.73
N THR A 149 -1.25 10.21 -7.30
CA THR A 149 -0.40 9.39 -8.18
C THR A 149 0.19 8.19 -7.43
N LEU A 150 0.67 8.41 -6.21
CA LEU A 150 1.18 7.35 -5.33
C LEU A 150 0.07 6.38 -4.93
N VAL A 151 -1.10 6.88 -4.51
CA VAL A 151 -2.25 6.04 -4.15
C VAL A 151 -2.66 5.13 -5.32
N ARG A 152 -2.76 5.67 -6.54
CA ARG A 152 -3.07 4.87 -7.73
C ARG A 152 -2.01 3.81 -8.01
N ALA A 153 -0.73 4.12 -7.79
CA ALA A 153 0.34 3.14 -7.92
C ALA A 153 0.20 2.01 -6.89
N GLU A 154 -0.13 2.32 -5.63
CA GLU A 154 -0.35 1.30 -4.60
C GLU A 154 -1.54 0.39 -4.91
N VAL A 155 -2.64 0.96 -5.40
CA VAL A 155 -3.82 0.20 -5.84
C VAL A 155 -3.45 -0.71 -7.00
N ARG A 156 -2.75 -0.20 -8.02
CA ARG A 156 -2.33 -0.99 -9.19
C ARG A 156 -1.39 -2.13 -8.82
N ARG A 157 -0.49 -1.93 -7.86
CA ARG A 157 0.55 -2.90 -7.46
C ARG A 157 0.04 -3.94 -6.46
N ALA A 158 -1.11 -3.73 -5.82
CA ALA A 158 -1.65 -4.64 -4.81
C ALA A 158 -1.79 -6.10 -5.30
N PRO A 159 -2.30 -6.40 -6.52
CA PRO A 159 -2.44 -7.78 -6.98
C PRO A 159 -1.08 -8.48 -7.15
N LEU A 160 -0.08 -7.78 -7.71
CA LEU A 160 1.28 -8.28 -7.83
C LEU A 160 1.89 -8.65 -6.48
N LEU A 161 1.75 -7.77 -5.50
CA LEU A 161 2.38 -7.95 -4.20
C LEU A 161 1.72 -9.07 -3.40
N ARG A 162 0.40 -9.23 -3.51
CA ARG A 162 -0.30 -10.40 -2.98
C ARG A 162 0.21 -11.69 -3.62
N LEU A 163 0.32 -11.72 -4.94
CA LEU A 163 0.81 -12.90 -5.65
C LEU A 163 2.25 -13.25 -5.26
N ALA A 164 3.09 -12.24 -5.01
CA ALA A 164 4.43 -12.43 -4.49
C ALA A 164 4.41 -13.04 -3.07
N ASP A 165 3.49 -12.63 -2.20
CA ASP A 165 3.31 -13.22 -0.87
C ASP A 165 2.85 -14.69 -0.95
N ASP A 166 1.86 -14.98 -1.79
CA ASP A 166 1.37 -16.34 -2.03
C ASP A 166 2.51 -17.26 -2.53
N LEU A 167 3.34 -16.76 -3.46
CA LEU A 167 4.52 -17.48 -3.95
C LEU A 167 5.56 -17.71 -2.86
N ARG A 168 5.88 -16.69 -2.04
CA ARG A 168 6.83 -16.86 -0.93
C ARG A 168 6.36 -17.94 0.05
N ALA A 169 5.07 -17.95 0.40
CA ALA A 169 4.49 -18.94 1.29
C ALA A 169 4.57 -20.37 0.72
N LEU A 170 4.45 -20.54 -0.60
CA LEU A 170 4.59 -21.84 -1.24
C LEU A 170 6.04 -22.34 -1.33
N LEU A 171 7.00 -21.42 -1.37
CA LEU A 171 8.42 -21.75 -1.39
C LEU A 171 8.98 -22.06 0.01
N ASP A 172 8.22 -21.80 1.08
CA ASP A 172 8.60 -22.07 2.47
C ASP A 172 7.72 -23.19 3.09
N PRO A 173 8.24 -24.40 3.37
CA PRO A 173 9.62 -24.87 3.23
C PRO A 173 9.93 -25.28 1.79
N ARG A 174 11.22 -25.17 1.39
CA ARG A 174 11.77 -25.48 0.05
C ARG A 174 11.38 -26.86 -0.50
N ARG A 175 10.14 -26.96 -0.97
CA ARG A 175 9.55 -28.17 -1.56
C ARG A 175 10.12 -28.44 -2.96
N LEU A 176 10.50 -27.39 -3.66
CA LEU A 176 11.00 -27.45 -5.03
C LEU A 176 12.52 -27.72 -5.04
N GLU A 177 12.97 -28.50 -6.02
CA GLU A 177 14.39 -28.71 -6.25
C GLU A 177 15.10 -27.42 -6.68
N ALA A 178 16.35 -27.27 -6.25
CA ALA A 178 17.18 -26.14 -6.63
C ALA A 178 17.36 -26.08 -8.16
N SER A 179 17.16 -24.90 -8.73
CA SER A 179 17.33 -24.66 -10.17
C SER A 179 17.61 -23.18 -10.44
N ALA A 180 18.23 -22.88 -11.58
CA ALA A 180 18.54 -21.50 -11.93
C ALA A 180 17.27 -20.63 -12.07
N ALA A 181 16.16 -21.22 -12.54
CA ALA A 181 14.88 -20.53 -12.60
C ALA A 181 14.32 -20.23 -11.19
N LEU A 182 14.45 -21.17 -10.25
CA LEU A 182 14.05 -20.93 -8.87
C LEU A 182 14.90 -19.83 -8.22
N ASP A 183 16.22 -19.83 -8.43
CA ASP A 183 17.10 -18.76 -7.93
C ASP A 183 16.71 -17.38 -8.51
N ALA A 184 16.34 -17.33 -9.79
CA ALA A 184 15.86 -16.11 -10.43
C ALA A 184 14.51 -15.65 -9.86
N LEU A 185 13.60 -16.58 -9.56
CA LEU A 185 12.33 -16.27 -8.90
C LEU A 185 12.55 -15.76 -7.47
N GLU A 186 13.41 -16.41 -6.68
CA GLU A 186 13.74 -15.95 -5.31
C GLU A 186 14.31 -14.52 -5.34
N GLY A 187 15.20 -14.23 -6.29
CA GLY A 187 15.71 -12.88 -6.52
C GLY A 187 14.62 -11.88 -6.91
N LEU A 188 13.69 -12.28 -7.79
CA LEU A 188 12.54 -11.45 -8.18
C LEU A 188 11.63 -11.16 -6.98
N LEU A 189 11.33 -12.16 -6.16
CA LEU A 189 10.53 -12.01 -4.94
C LEU A 189 11.23 -11.10 -3.92
N LEU A 190 12.57 -11.11 -3.85
CA LEU A 190 13.32 -10.17 -3.02
C LEU A 190 13.16 -8.72 -3.51
N GLU A 191 13.31 -8.48 -4.81
CA GLU A 191 13.08 -7.15 -5.41
C GLU A 191 11.65 -6.66 -5.20
N LEU A 192 10.64 -7.54 -5.30
CA LEU A 192 9.25 -7.17 -5.02
C LEU A 192 9.01 -6.82 -3.55
N ARG A 193 9.79 -7.40 -2.63
CA ARG A 193 9.77 -6.98 -1.22
C ARG A 193 10.35 -5.57 -1.09
N ALA A 194 11.47 -5.28 -1.74
CA ALA A 194 12.06 -3.94 -1.76
C ALA A 194 11.10 -2.91 -2.37
N LEU A 195 10.39 -3.26 -3.46
CA LEU A 195 9.33 -2.42 -4.02
C LEU A 195 8.23 -2.12 -3.00
N ASP A 196 7.70 -3.12 -2.28
CA ASP A 196 6.65 -2.87 -1.28
C ASP A 196 7.15 -1.94 -0.17
N VAL A 197 8.43 -2.06 0.18
CA VAL A 197 9.09 -1.26 1.20
C VAL A 197 9.25 0.19 0.74
N ASP A 198 9.91 0.40 -0.40
CA ASP A 198 10.42 1.69 -0.83
C ASP A 198 9.52 2.40 -1.85
N GLY A 199 8.56 1.68 -2.43
CA GLY A 199 7.64 2.17 -3.46
C GLY A 199 8.28 2.38 -4.83
N ARG A 200 9.51 1.91 -5.04
CA ARG A 200 10.29 2.12 -6.27
C ARG A 200 10.66 0.79 -6.93
N TRP A 201 10.60 0.78 -8.25
CA TRP A 201 11.08 -0.35 -9.05
C TRP A 201 12.61 -0.41 -8.99
N GLY A 202 13.16 -1.60 -8.76
CA GLY A 202 14.60 -1.88 -8.86
C GLY A 202 14.89 -2.74 -10.10
N ALA A 203 15.58 -3.85 -9.90
CA ALA A 203 15.92 -4.79 -10.97
C ALA A 203 14.75 -5.72 -11.37
N THR A 204 13.53 -5.45 -10.88
CA THR A 204 12.35 -6.32 -11.00
C THR A 204 12.09 -6.78 -12.43
N PHE A 205 12.02 -5.87 -13.40
CA PHE A 205 11.72 -6.22 -14.79
C PHE A 205 12.86 -7.01 -15.46
N ALA A 206 14.12 -6.67 -15.15
CA ALA A 206 15.27 -7.42 -15.64
C ALA A 206 15.30 -8.86 -15.09
N LEU A 207 14.94 -9.04 -13.81
CA LEU A 207 14.82 -10.37 -13.19
C LEU A 207 13.65 -11.18 -13.75
N ARG A 208 12.51 -10.56 -14.03
CA ARG A 208 11.40 -11.20 -14.76
C ARG A 208 11.86 -11.72 -16.12
N ASP A 209 12.58 -10.89 -16.88
CA ASP A 209 13.04 -11.27 -18.23
C ASP A 209 14.09 -12.40 -18.17
N ARG A 210 14.94 -12.38 -17.14
CA ARG A 210 15.86 -13.49 -16.85
C ARG A 210 15.10 -14.77 -16.52
N LEU A 211 14.08 -14.70 -15.65
CA LEU A 211 13.25 -15.85 -15.28
C LEU A 211 12.57 -16.47 -16.51
N ARG A 212 11.96 -15.64 -17.36
CA ARG A 212 11.35 -16.08 -18.64
C ARG A 212 12.33 -16.86 -19.52
N ARG A 213 13.54 -16.33 -19.68
CA ARG A 213 14.59 -16.96 -20.49
C ARG A 213 14.96 -18.33 -19.93
N LEU A 214 15.18 -18.43 -18.62
CA LEU A 214 15.55 -19.68 -17.95
C LEU A 214 14.44 -20.74 -18.07
N ILE A 215 13.18 -20.34 -17.97
CA ILE A 215 12.03 -21.22 -18.21
C ILE A 215 12.04 -21.74 -19.65
N ALA A 216 12.24 -20.86 -20.63
CA ALA A 216 12.28 -21.24 -22.05
C ALA A 216 13.45 -22.17 -22.39
N GLU A 217 14.57 -22.05 -21.68
CA GLU A 217 15.74 -22.93 -21.79
C GLU A 217 15.59 -24.27 -21.06
N GLY A 218 14.47 -24.49 -20.35
CA GLY A 218 14.22 -25.71 -19.58
C GLY A 218 15.02 -25.80 -18.28
N ALA A 219 15.53 -24.67 -17.76
CA ALA A 219 16.34 -24.62 -16.54
C ALA A 219 15.52 -24.67 -15.24
N THR A 220 14.45 -25.48 -15.22
CA THR A 220 13.54 -25.68 -14.09
C THR A 220 13.83 -26.98 -13.35
N GLY A 221 13.71 -26.97 -12.02
CA GLY A 221 13.87 -28.17 -11.18
C GLY A 221 12.71 -29.16 -11.33
N GLN A 222 12.88 -30.40 -10.84
CA GLN A 222 11.75 -31.34 -10.73
C GLN A 222 10.84 -30.95 -9.56
N GLY A 223 9.62 -31.50 -9.54
CA GLY A 223 8.69 -31.37 -8.40
C GLY A 223 7.73 -30.18 -8.48
N MET A 224 7.76 -29.38 -9.55
CA MET A 224 6.72 -28.39 -9.82
C MET A 224 5.45 -29.05 -10.35
N ASP A 225 4.32 -28.72 -9.75
CA ASP A 225 3.01 -29.10 -10.29
C ASP A 225 2.42 -28.00 -11.19
N HIS A 226 1.21 -28.24 -11.70
CA HIS A 226 0.51 -27.29 -12.57
C HIS A 226 0.13 -25.97 -11.88
N LEU A 227 -0.05 -25.99 -10.55
CA LEU A 227 -0.39 -24.81 -9.77
C LEU A 227 0.84 -23.92 -9.57
N ASP A 228 2.00 -24.52 -9.28
CA ASP A 228 3.28 -23.79 -9.19
C ASP A 228 3.56 -23.02 -10.49
N TRP A 229 3.44 -23.72 -11.62
CA TRP A 229 3.57 -23.11 -12.95
C TRP A 229 2.58 -21.98 -13.18
N GLY A 230 1.32 -22.18 -12.79
CA GLY A 230 0.27 -21.17 -12.92
C GLY A 230 0.62 -19.88 -12.19
N LEU A 231 1.14 -19.96 -10.97
CA LEU A 231 1.50 -18.78 -10.17
C LEU A 231 2.74 -18.05 -10.71
N TRP A 232 3.73 -18.77 -11.21
CA TRP A 232 4.91 -18.16 -11.83
C TRP A 232 4.52 -17.36 -13.07
N TRP A 233 3.65 -17.92 -13.92
CA TRP A 233 3.15 -17.23 -15.10
C TRP A 233 2.24 -16.05 -14.74
N ALA A 234 1.36 -16.20 -13.74
CA ALA A 234 0.55 -15.10 -13.24
C ALA A 234 1.43 -13.93 -12.75
N LEU A 235 2.56 -14.21 -12.07
CA LEU A 235 3.48 -13.19 -11.60
C LEU A 235 4.11 -12.43 -12.77
N ILE A 236 4.54 -13.19 -13.77
CA ILE A 236 5.12 -12.67 -15.00
C ILE A 236 4.13 -11.79 -15.78
N GLU A 237 2.88 -12.25 -15.94
CA GLU A 237 1.81 -11.52 -16.63
C GLU A 237 1.46 -10.23 -15.91
N GLU A 238 1.38 -10.28 -14.58
CA GLU A 238 1.07 -9.10 -13.77
C GLU A 238 2.19 -8.06 -13.81
N LEU A 239 3.45 -8.49 -13.86
CA LEU A 239 4.59 -7.60 -14.08
C LEU A 239 4.57 -6.95 -15.46
N ASP A 240 4.18 -7.67 -16.51
CA ASP A 240 4.00 -7.08 -17.84
C ASP A 240 2.91 -6.02 -17.86
N ARG A 241 1.76 -6.32 -17.23
CA ARG A 241 0.66 -5.37 -17.08
C ARG A 241 1.17 -4.10 -16.41
N LEU A 242 1.89 -4.21 -15.30
CA LEU A 242 2.40 -3.07 -14.56
C LEU A 242 3.48 -2.30 -15.31
N GLN A 243 4.40 -2.97 -16.01
CA GLN A 243 5.39 -2.30 -16.86
C GLN A 243 4.72 -1.44 -17.93
N SER A 244 3.61 -1.93 -18.53
CA SER A 244 2.87 -1.18 -19.55
C SER A 244 2.15 0.06 -19.00
N LEU A 245 1.73 0.02 -17.74
CA LEU A 245 0.98 1.09 -17.09
C LEU A 245 1.86 2.14 -16.43
N GLU A 246 2.98 1.72 -15.84
CA GLU A 246 3.84 2.61 -15.07
C GLU A 246 5.02 3.12 -15.87
N GLY A 247 5.33 2.47 -17.01
CA GLY A 247 6.51 2.76 -17.81
C GLY A 247 7.79 2.42 -17.03
N SER A 248 8.82 1.91 -17.68
CA SER A 248 10.15 1.94 -17.07
C SER A 248 10.54 3.42 -16.92
N PRO A 249 10.83 3.95 -15.71
CA PRO A 249 11.43 5.27 -15.60
C PRO A 249 12.82 5.30 -16.25
N ASP A 250 13.48 4.14 -16.35
CA ASP A 250 14.82 3.98 -16.91
C ASP A 250 14.88 2.71 -17.78
N GLY A 251 15.25 2.91 -19.05
CA GLY A 251 16.30 2.11 -19.67
C GLY A 251 17.63 2.84 -19.49
#